data_AF-A0A973FTB4-F1
#
_entry.id   AF-A0A973FTB4-F1
#
_cell.length_a   1.000
_cell.length_b   1.000
_cell.length_c   1.000
_cell.angle_alpha   90.00
_cell.angle_beta   90.00
_cell.angle_gamma   90.00
#
_symmetry.space_group_name_H-M   'P 1'
#
loop_
_entity.id
_entity.type
_entity.pdbx_description
1 polymer ?
#
loop_
_entity_poly.entity_id
_entity_poly.type
_entity_poly.pdbx_seq_one_letter_code
_entity_poly.pdbx_strand_id
1 'polypeptide(L)'
;MSRFSYARTLLLGFGFFGISVLWGIYNAQVPIFLQAGRPGFSEGASISGYGFSTALTGFIMSLDNIAALVILPYIGALSDRTRTRIGRRKPYILIGAPLAGLAFVGIPLLAGAPLPLFMAAVAGTLLAMDLFRTP
;
A
#
# COMPACT_ATOMS: atom_id res chain seq x y z
N MET A 1 -27.33 -3.55 -24.19
CA MET A 1 -26.80 -2.70 -23.10
C MET A 1 -27.04 -3.43 -21.78
N SER A 2 -25.99 -3.81 -21.05
CA SER A 2 -26.14 -4.49 -19.75
C SER A 2 -26.81 -3.52 -18.75
N ARG A 3 -27.79 -4.00 -17.98
CA ARG A 3 -28.51 -3.19 -17.00
C ARG A 3 -27.53 -2.63 -15.96
N PHE A 4 -27.53 -1.31 -15.78
CA PHE A 4 -26.80 -0.62 -14.72
C PHE A 4 -27.30 -1.16 -13.37
N SER A 5 -26.38 -1.64 -12.53
CA SER A 5 -26.71 -2.32 -11.28
C SER A 5 -26.13 -1.53 -10.12
N TYR A 6 -27.00 -0.83 -9.36
CA TYR A 6 -26.61 -0.05 -8.18
C TYR A 6 -25.77 -0.85 -7.17
N ALA A 7 -26.10 -2.13 -6.93
CA ALA A 7 -25.33 -3.00 -6.04
C ALA A 7 -23.87 -3.22 -6.50
N ARG A 8 -23.62 -3.29 -7.82
CA ARG A 8 -22.25 -3.46 -8.35
C ARG A 8 -21.47 -2.15 -8.27
N THR A 9 -22.14 -1.03 -8.53
CA THR A 9 -21.55 0.30 -8.37
C THR A 9 -21.18 0.57 -6.91
N LEU A 10 -22.05 0.20 -5.97
CA LEU A 10 -21.78 0.30 -4.53
C LEU A 10 -20.57 -0.57 -4.13
N LEU A 11 -20.50 -1.82 -4.60
CA LEU A 11 -19.40 -2.74 -4.32
C LEU A 11 -18.06 -2.20 -4.85
N LEU A 12 -18.05 -1.66 -6.07
CA LEU A 12 -16.88 -0.99 -6.65
C LEU A 12 -16.48 0.24 -5.84
N GLY A 13 -17.45 1.06 -5.41
CA GLY A 13 -17.23 2.22 -4.55
C GLY A 13 -16.62 1.84 -3.19
N PHE A 14 -17.07 0.75 -2.60
CA PHE A 14 -16.52 0.23 -1.33
C PHE A 14 -15.06 -0.23 -1.49
N GLY A 15 -14.71 -0.84 -2.63
CA GLY A 15 -13.32 -1.19 -2.96
C GLY A 15 -12.42 0.06 -3.01
N PHE A 16 -12.86 1.11 -3.71
CA PHE A 16 -12.12 2.38 -3.74
C PHE A 16 -12.03 3.07 -2.38
N PHE A 17 -13.10 3.02 -1.59
CA PHE A 17 -13.09 3.53 -0.22
C PHE A 17 -12.00 2.85 0.63
N GLY A 18 -11.90 1.53 0.58
CA GLY A 18 -10.85 0.79 1.28
C GLY A 18 -9.44 1.20 0.86
N ILE A 19 -9.22 1.39 -0.44
CA ILE A 19 -7.94 1.90 -0.99
C ILE A 19 -7.61 3.28 -0.42
N SER A 20 -8.58 4.20 -0.43
CA SER A 20 -8.39 5.56 0.06
C SER A 20 -8.04 5.59 1.55
N VAL A 21 -8.72 4.78 2.36
CA VAL A 21 -8.45 4.67 3.80
C VAL A 21 -7.06 4.11 4.05
N LEU A 22 -6.73 2.96 3.45
CA LEU A 22 -5.43 2.32 3.69
C LEU A 22 -4.27 3.23 3.23
N TRP A 23 -4.41 3.90 2.08
CA TRP A 23 -3.39 4.81 1.59
C TRP A 23 -3.19 6.03 2.48
N GLY A 24 -4.28 6.60 3.00
CA GLY A 24 -4.23 7.72 3.93
C GLY A 24 -3.52 7.33 5.24
N ILE A 25 -3.87 6.17 5.81
CA ILE A 25 -3.23 5.69 7.04
C ILE A 25 -1.76 5.34 6.78
N TYR A 26 -1.43 4.69 5.67
CA TYR A 26 -0.05 4.37 5.30
C TYR A 26 0.82 5.64 5.26
N ASN A 27 0.39 6.69 4.55
CA ASN A 27 1.13 7.94 4.45
C ASN A 27 1.24 8.69 5.76
N ALA A 28 0.26 8.55 6.65
CA ALA A 28 0.29 9.15 7.97
C ALA A 28 1.22 8.39 8.94
N GLN A 29 1.19 7.06 8.91
CA GLN A 29 1.82 6.22 9.94
C GLN A 29 3.25 5.80 9.61
N VAL A 30 3.57 5.47 8.34
CA VAL A 30 4.92 5.03 7.96
C VAL A 30 6.00 6.06 8.32
N PRO A 31 5.81 7.38 8.08
CA PRO A 31 6.79 8.38 8.50
C PRO A 31 7.01 8.43 10.02
N ILE A 32 5.97 8.17 10.80
CA ILE A 32 6.03 8.14 12.27
C ILE A 32 6.89 6.96 12.72
N PHE A 33 6.70 5.76 12.17
CA PHE A 33 7.54 4.59 12.48
C PHE A 33 9.01 4.79 12.11
N LEU A 34 9.28 5.49 10.99
CA LEU A 34 10.64 5.79 10.55
C LEU A 34 11.34 6.82 11.44
N GLN A 35 10.61 7.84 11.93
CA GLN A 35 11.15 8.92 12.77
C GLN A 35 11.13 8.61 14.27
N ALA A 36 10.29 7.66 14.71
CA ALA A 36 10.21 7.20 16.09
C ALA A 36 11.60 6.76 16.59
N GLY A 37 12.00 7.24 17.77
CA GLY A 37 13.34 7.02 18.34
C GLY A 37 14.33 8.18 18.13
N ARG A 38 13.98 9.22 17.36
CA ARG A 38 14.81 10.43 17.23
C ARG A 38 14.65 11.35 18.47
N PRO A 39 15.73 11.89 19.04
CA PRO A 39 15.63 12.90 20.10
C PRO A 39 14.91 14.16 19.58
N GLY A 40 13.78 14.51 20.21
CA GLY A 40 12.93 15.65 19.84
C GLY A 40 11.69 15.31 19.01
N PHE A 41 11.43 14.03 18.70
CA PHE A 41 10.18 13.58 18.10
C PHE A 41 9.22 13.09 19.19
N SER A 42 8.15 13.85 19.44
CA SER A 42 7.15 13.57 20.50
C SER A 42 5.85 12.96 19.97
N GLU A 43 5.75 12.73 18.66
CA GLU A 43 4.59 12.08 18.05
C GLU A 43 4.88 10.60 17.78
N GLY A 44 3.88 9.74 17.99
CA GLY A 44 4.07 8.29 17.98
C GLY A 44 4.22 7.79 19.41
N ALA A 45 3.31 6.88 19.79
CA ALA A 45 3.37 6.16 21.05
C ALA A 45 4.76 5.52 21.25
N SER A 46 5.05 5.06 22.47
CA SER A 46 6.24 4.30 22.87
C SER A 46 6.49 3.07 21.98
N ILE A 47 6.97 3.30 20.77
CA ILE A 47 7.14 2.35 19.69
C ILE A 47 8.63 2.37 19.35
N SER A 48 9.24 1.19 19.31
CA SER A 48 10.58 1.02 18.75
C SER A 48 10.56 1.46 17.29
N GLY A 49 11.24 2.56 16.97
CA GLY A 49 11.42 3.04 15.61
C GLY A 49 12.88 3.11 15.22
N TYR A 50 13.15 3.70 14.05
CA TYR A 50 14.48 3.70 13.43
C TYR A 50 15.26 5.01 13.60
N GLY A 51 14.66 6.04 14.19
CA GLY A 51 15.31 7.31 14.51
C GLY A 51 15.79 8.12 13.29
N PHE A 52 15.19 7.93 12.12
CA PHE A 52 15.59 8.63 10.90
C PHE A 52 15.33 10.13 10.98
N SER A 53 16.12 10.91 10.24
CA SER A 53 15.88 12.33 10.06
C SER A 53 14.68 12.57 9.15
N THR A 54 14.00 13.70 9.33
CA THR A 54 12.85 14.09 8.51
C THR A 54 13.19 14.13 7.02
N ALA A 55 14.41 14.55 6.66
CA ALA A 55 14.89 14.55 5.27
C ALA A 55 15.01 13.13 4.70
N LEU A 56 15.56 12.17 5.46
CA LEU A 56 15.69 10.78 5.02
C LEU A 56 14.33 10.09 4.93
N THR A 57 13.45 10.34 5.90
CA THR A 57 12.07 9.84 5.85
C THR A 57 11.32 10.37 4.64
N GLY A 58 11.42 11.68 4.35
CA GLY A 58 10.84 12.26 3.14
C GLY A 58 11.40 11.67 1.85
N PHE A 59 12.71 11.39 1.81
CA PHE A 59 13.33 10.71 0.68
C PHE A 59 12.76 9.30 0.49
N ILE A 60 12.67 8.49 1.56
CA ILE A 60 12.10 7.13 1.51
C ILE A 60 10.63 7.17 1.06
N MET A 61 9.84 8.10 1.61
CA MET A 61 8.43 8.35 1.24
C MET A 61 8.24 9.01 -0.12
N SER A 62 9.31 9.24 -0.89
CA SER A 62 9.23 9.69 -2.29
C SER A 62 9.62 8.58 -3.26
N LEU A 63 10.38 7.58 -2.79
CA LEU A 63 10.74 6.40 -3.57
C LEU A 63 9.51 5.58 -3.94
N ASP A 64 8.48 5.58 -3.09
CA ASP A 64 7.19 4.95 -3.37
C ASP A 64 6.51 5.54 -4.63
N ASN A 65 6.49 6.86 -4.75
CA ASN A 65 5.91 7.58 -5.86
C ASN A 65 6.71 7.33 -7.14
N ILE A 66 8.04 7.30 -7.05
CA ILE A 66 8.92 6.94 -8.18
C ILE A 66 8.69 5.48 -8.60
N ALA A 67 8.57 4.56 -7.65
CA ALA A 67 8.30 3.15 -7.93
C ALA A 67 6.94 2.99 -8.62
N ALA A 68 5.91 3.69 -8.14
CA ALA A 68 4.57 3.67 -8.74
C ALA A 68 4.58 4.11 -10.22
N LEU A 69 5.41 5.09 -10.61
CA LEU A 69 5.54 5.51 -12.01
C LEU A 69 5.96 4.37 -12.95
N VAL A 70 6.75 3.40 -12.45
CA VAL A 70 7.22 2.25 -13.23
C VAL A 70 6.29 1.04 -13.06
N ILE A 71 5.83 0.79 -11.84
CA ILE A 71 5.02 -0.37 -11.49
C ILE A 71 3.64 -0.30 -12.14
N LEU A 72 2.99 0.85 -12.13
CA LEU A 72 1.65 1.02 -12.69
C LEU A 72 1.56 0.67 -14.20
N PRO A 73 2.40 1.23 -15.10
CA PRO A 73 2.35 0.87 -16.51
C PRO A 73 2.76 -0.59 -16.75
N TYR A 74 3.70 -1.11 -15.97
CA TYR A 74 4.11 -2.51 -16.07
C TYR A 74 2.98 -3.47 -15.70
N ILE A 75 2.33 -3.27 -14.55
CA ILE A 75 1.20 -4.09 -14.12
C ILE A 75 0.01 -3.92 -15.07
N GLY A 76 -0.24 -2.70 -15.58
CA GLY A 76 -1.26 -2.46 -16.59
C GLY A 76 -1.05 -3.31 -17.85
N ALA A 77 0.17 -3.29 -18.41
CA ALA A 77 0.52 -4.11 -19.57
C ALA A 77 0.41 -5.62 -19.29
N LEU A 78 0.73 -6.06 -18.07
CA LEU A 78 0.59 -7.45 -17.64
C LEU A 78 -0.89 -7.85 -17.51
N SER A 79 -1.72 -6.99 -16.92
CA SER A 79 -3.17 -7.18 -16.74
C SER A 79 -3.89 -7.34 -18.08
N ASP A 80 -3.50 -6.56 -19.10
CA ASP A 80 -4.11 -6.63 -20.43
C ASP A 80 -3.84 -7.97 -21.15
N ARG A 81 -2.71 -8.63 -20.85
CA ARG A 81 -2.34 -9.95 -21.40
C ARG A 81 -3.03 -11.11 -20.68
N THR A 82 -3.48 -10.91 -19.44
CA THR A 82 -4.09 -11.96 -18.63
C THR A 82 -5.50 -12.28 -19.10
N ARG A 83 -5.74 -13.54 -19.48
CA ARG A 83 -7.06 -14.07 -19.86
C ARG A 83 -7.48 -15.17 -18.89
N THR A 84 -8.35 -14.83 -17.96
CA THR A 84 -8.95 -15.82 -17.03
C THR A 84 -10.47 -15.88 -17.19
N ARG A 85 -11.10 -16.96 -16.69
CA ARG A 85 -12.57 -17.12 -16.67
C ARG A 85 -13.30 -16.00 -15.92
N ILE A 86 -12.63 -15.31 -14.99
CA ILE A 86 -13.22 -14.31 -14.10
C ILE A 86 -13.09 -12.89 -14.70
N GLY A 87 -12.24 -12.73 -15.72
CA GLY A 87 -11.93 -11.48 -16.41
C GLY A 87 -10.42 -11.19 -16.47
N ARG A 88 -10.04 -10.09 -17.12
CA ARG A 88 -8.62 -9.69 -17.25
C ARG A 88 -8.07 -9.05 -15.96
N ARG A 89 -8.90 -8.19 -15.35
CA ARG A 89 -8.52 -7.27 -14.25
C ARG A 89 -8.91 -7.76 -12.85
N LYS A 90 -9.94 -8.62 -12.76
CA LYS A 90 -10.45 -9.15 -11.47
C LYS A 90 -9.46 -10.03 -10.69
N PRO A 91 -8.60 -10.86 -11.33
CA PRO A 91 -7.61 -11.65 -10.61
C PRO A 91 -6.63 -10.79 -9.80
N TYR A 92 -6.20 -9.67 -10.37
CA TYR A 92 -5.28 -8.71 -9.73
C TYR A 92 -5.91 -8.08 -8.49
N ILE A 93 -7.17 -7.69 -8.57
CA ILE A 93 -7.92 -7.16 -7.43
C ILE A 93 -8.11 -8.22 -6.34
N LEU A 94 -8.51 -9.44 -6.71
CA LEU A 94 -8.80 -10.53 -5.76
C LEU A 94 -7.56 -10.99 -5.00
N ILE A 95 -6.37 -10.89 -5.60
CA ILE A 95 -5.10 -11.27 -4.97
C ILE A 95 -4.47 -10.06 -4.25
N GLY A 96 -4.48 -8.89 -4.88
CA GLY A 96 -3.88 -7.66 -4.36
C GLY A 96 -4.57 -7.13 -3.12
N ALA A 97 -5.90 -7.17 -3.05
CA ALA A 97 -6.65 -6.66 -1.89
C ALA A 97 -6.31 -7.40 -0.56
N PRO A 98 -6.36 -8.75 -0.48
CA PRO A 98 -5.99 -9.46 0.74
C PRO A 98 -4.49 -9.34 1.05
N LEU A 99 -3.62 -9.35 0.02
CA LEU A 99 -2.19 -9.12 0.22
C LEU A 99 -1.91 -7.73 0.81
N ALA A 100 -2.58 -6.69 0.31
CA ALA A 100 -2.44 -5.33 0.82
C ALA A 100 -2.91 -5.23 2.26
N GLY A 101 -4.03 -5.88 2.61
CA GLY A 101 -4.51 -5.94 3.98
C GLY A 101 -3.53 -6.64 4.93
N LEU A 102 -3.00 -7.81 4.53
CA LEU A 102 -2.04 -8.56 5.34
C LEU A 102 -0.71 -7.83 5.52
N ALA A 103 -0.16 -7.28 4.44
CA ALA A 103 1.09 -6.52 4.48
C ALA A 103 0.94 -5.25 5.34
N PHE A 104 -0.20 -4.56 5.21
CA PHE A 104 -0.50 -3.37 5.99
C PHE A 104 -0.61 -3.65 7.49
N VAL A 105 -1.27 -4.74 7.89
CA VAL A 105 -1.31 -5.19 9.29
C VAL A 105 0.09 -5.59 9.78
N GLY A 106 0.96 -6.06 8.89
CA GLY A 106 2.35 -6.39 9.19
C GLY A 106 3.21 -5.17 9.59
N ILE A 107 2.91 -3.97 9.09
CA ILE A 107 3.70 -2.75 9.36
C ILE A 107 3.84 -2.47 10.88
N PRO A 108 2.75 -2.32 11.66
CA PRO A 108 2.87 -2.07 13.11
C PRO A 108 3.47 -3.26 13.86
N LEU A 109 3.23 -4.51 13.41
CA LEU A 109 3.78 -5.70 14.05
C LEU A 109 5.31 -5.80 13.89
N LEU A 110 5.82 -5.28 12.78
CA LEU A 110 7.24 -5.32 12.43
C LEU A 110 7.98 -4.02 12.74
N ALA A 111 7.32 -3.03 13.36
CA ALA A 111 7.94 -1.75 13.70
C ALA A 111 9.18 -1.91 14.60
N GLY A 112 9.18 -2.89 15.51
CA GLY A 112 10.34 -3.22 16.35
C GLY A 112 11.29 -4.28 15.78
N ALA A 113 11.03 -4.76 14.56
CA ALA A 113 11.84 -5.77 13.89
C ALA A 113 13.08 -5.13 13.21
N PRO A 114 14.08 -5.91 12.77
CA PRO A 114 15.21 -5.37 12.00
C PRO A 114 14.71 -4.61 10.76
N LEU A 115 15.34 -3.47 10.47
CA LEU A 115 14.96 -2.53 9.41
C LEU A 115 14.63 -3.19 8.05
N PRO A 116 15.39 -4.18 7.54
CA PRO A 116 15.05 -4.81 6.26
C PRO A 116 13.67 -5.48 6.24
N LEU A 117 13.24 -6.05 7.38
CA LEU A 117 11.95 -6.72 7.48
C LEU A 117 10.78 -5.73 7.50
N PHE A 118 10.95 -4.61 8.19
CA PHE A 118 9.98 -3.50 8.14
C PHE A 118 9.89 -2.89 6.74
N MET A 119 11.04 -2.64 6.11
CA MET A 119 11.07 -2.13 4.73
C MET A 119 10.44 -3.11 3.73
N ALA A 120 10.58 -4.41 3.95
CA ALA A 120 9.90 -5.43 3.15
C ALA A 120 8.37 -5.39 3.33
N ALA A 121 7.86 -5.12 4.55
CA ALA A 121 6.43 -4.95 4.79
C ALA A 121 5.87 -3.68 4.14
N VAL A 122 6.63 -2.57 4.21
CA VAL A 122 6.31 -1.30 3.55
C VAL A 122 6.28 -1.48 2.03
N ALA A 123 7.33 -2.07 1.44
CA ALA A 123 7.40 -2.36 0.01
C ALA A 123 6.33 -3.37 -0.45
N GLY A 124 6.05 -4.39 0.36
CA GLY A 124 4.99 -5.36 0.09
C GLY A 124 3.60 -4.72 0.08
N THR A 125 3.35 -3.80 1.01
CA THR A 125 2.11 -3.01 1.05
C THR A 125 1.97 -2.14 -0.19
N LEU A 126 3.06 -1.48 -0.60
CA LEU A 126 3.10 -0.67 -1.82
C LEU A 126 2.79 -1.50 -3.07
N LEU A 127 3.50 -2.61 -3.26
CA LEU A 127 3.32 -3.48 -4.42
C LEU A 127 1.91 -4.07 -4.48
N ALA A 128 1.38 -4.49 -3.33
CA ALA A 128 0.03 -5.02 -3.25
C ALA A 128 -1.03 -3.95 -3.51
N MET A 129 -0.80 -2.71 -3.05
CA MET A 129 -1.68 -1.58 -3.36
C MET A 129 -1.62 -1.21 -4.83
N ASP A 130 -0.46 -1.19 -5.46
CA ASP A 130 -0.32 -0.88 -6.88
C ASP A 130 -0.97 -1.96 -7.76
N LEU A 131 -0.88 -3.22 -7.35
CA LEU A 131 -1.56 -4.36 -7.98
C LEU A 131 -3.08 -4.27 -7.86
N PHE A 132 -3.59 -3.77 -6.73
CA PHE A 132 -5.01 -3.61 -6.48
C PHE A 132 -5.58 -2.33 -7.12
N ARG A 133 -4.77 -1.25 -7.20
CA ARG A 133 -5.12 0.05 -7.77
C ARG A 133 -5.12 0.10 -9.28
N THR A 134 -4.53 -0.89 -9.96
CA THR A 134 -4.50 -0.98 -11.41
C THR A 134 -5.69 -1.81 -11.92
N PRO A 135 -6.80 -1.16 -12.36
CA PRO A 135 -7.76 -1.81 -13.21
C PRO A 135 -7.15 -2.02 -14.59
#